data_AF-A0A1A0MZ25-F1
#
_entry.id   AF-A0A1A0MZ25-F1
#
_cell.length_a   1.000
_cell.length_b   1.000
_cell.length_c   1.000
_cell.angle_alpha   90.00
_cell.angle_beta   90.00
_cell.angle_gamma   90.00
#
_symmetry.space_group_name_H-M   'P 1'
#
loop_
_entity.id
_entity.type
_entity.pdbx_description
1 polymer ?
#
loop_
_entity_poly.entity_id
_entity_poly.type
_entity_poly.pdbx_seq_one_letter_code
_entity_poly.pdbx_strand_id
1 'polypeptide(L)' 'MFLDDITVSRHHAEIRWLDDEYWIIDAGSLNGTYVNGTPVQALPLTSGDEIQIGKFRLGFTCRSQDR' A
#
# COMPACT_ATOMS: atom_id res chain seq x y z
N MET A 1 -5.11 -7.50 -5.81
CA MET A 1 -5.13 -6.68 -7.05
C MET A 1 -4.03 -7.17 -7.98
N PHE A 2 -4.20 -7.04 -9.30
CA PHE A 2 -3.16 -7.37 -10.28
C PHE A 2 -2.77 -6.10 -11.02
N LEU A 3 -1.48 -5.78 -11.03
CA LEU A 3 -0.92 -4.63 -11.75
C LEU A 3 0.04 -5.18 -12.81
N ASP A 4 -0.32 -5.01 -14.08
CA ASP A 4 0.42 -5.58 -15.21
C ASP A 4 1.55 -4.63 -15.62
N ASP A 5 2.69 -4.73 -14.94
CA ASP A 5 3.92 -4.04 -15.31
C ASP A 5 5.16 -4.77 -14.77
N ILE A 6 6.25 -4.74 -15.53
CA ILE A 6 7.52 -5.38 -15.16
C ILE A 6 8.13 -4.81 -13.86
N THR A 7 7.77 -3.59 -13.48
CA THR A 7 8.19 -2.96 -12.23
C THR A 7 7.39 -3.43 -11.01
N VAL A 8 6.36 -4.25 -11.19
CA VAL A 8 5.52 -4.76 -10.09
C VAL A 8 5.74 -6.26 -9.90
N SER A 9 6.35 -6.62 -8.77
CA SER A 9 6.46 -8.03 -8.35
C SER A 9 5.08 -8.70 -8.24
N ARG A 10 5.00 -10.00 -8.54
CA ARG A 10 3.77 -10.82 -8.43
C ARG A 10 3.13 -10.77 -7.04
N HIS A 11 3.96 -10.74 -6.01
CA HIS A 11 3.60 -10.42 -4.64
C HIS A 11 4.38 -9.15 -4.27
N HIS A 12 3.77 -7.98 -4.49
CA HIS A 12 4.45 -6.69 -4.27
C HIS A 12 4.22 -6.16 -2.87
N ALA A 13 2.94 -6.02 -2.50
CA ALA A 13 2.51 -5.53 -1.21
C ALA A 13 1.21 -6.20 -0.81
N GLU A 14 0.99 -6.31 0.49
CA GLU A 14 -0.21 -6.82 1.11
C GLU A 14 -0.84 -5.73 1.95
N ILE A 15 -2.17 -5.61 1.88
CA ILE A 15 -2.93 -4.82 2.85
C ILE A 15 -3.51 -5.79 3.87
N ARG A 16 -3.24 -5.57 5.15
CA ARG A 16 -3.76 -6.36 6.26
C ARG A 16 -4.58 -5.48 7.19
N TRP A 17 -5.62 -6.06 7.80
CA TRP A 17 -6.34 -5.41 8.89
C TRP A 17 -5.79 -5.96 10.20
N LEU A 18 -5.15 -5.10 10.99
CA LEU A 18 -4.49 -5.44 12.26
C LEU A 18 -4.79 -4.34 13.26
N ASP A 19 -5.14 -4.72 14.50
CA ASP A 19 -5.37 -3.77 15.60
C ASP A 19 -6.34 -2.61 15.26
N ASP A 20 -7.42 -2.93 14.55
CA ASP A 20 -8.42 -1.97 14.05
C ASP A 20 -7.90 -0.91 13.07
N GLU A 21 -6.76 -1.19 12.42
CA GLU A 21 -6.15 -0.35 11.40
C GLU A 21 -5.85 -1.14 10.12
N TYR A 22 -5.89 -0.46 8.97
CA TYR A 22 -5.35 -1.02 7.74
C TYR A 22 -3.85 -0.81 7.73
N TRP A 23 -3.09 -1.84 7.39
CA TRP A 23 -1.65 -1.81 7.27
C TRP A 23 -1.25 -2.18 5.86
N ILE A 24 -0.31 -1.45 5.27
CA ILE A 24 0.40 -1.89 4.07
C ILE A 24 1.72 -2.52 4.46
N ILE A 25 2.02 -3.68 3.88
CA ILE A 25 3.25 -4.44 4.11
C ILE A 25 3.86 -4.76 2.75
N ASP A 26 5.11 -4.32 2.53
CA ASP A 26 5.87 -4.70 1.35
C ASP A 26 6.28 -6.18 1.45
N ALA A 27 6.05 -6.94 0.37
CA ALA A 27 6.29 -8.39 0.32
C ALA A 27 7.70 -8.74 -0.19
N GLY A 28 8.67 -7.82 -0.06
CA GLY A 28 10.00 -7.96 -0.65
C GLY A 28 9.99 -7.62 -2.13
N SER A 29 9.27 -6.57 -2.49
CA SER A 29 9.13 -6.16 -3.88
C SER A 29 10.46 -5.64 -4.45
N LEU A 30 10.64 -5.75 -5.76
CA LEU A 30 11.89 -5.33 -6.41
C LEU A 30 12.12 -3.82 -6.35
N ASN A 31 11.04 -3.05 -6.46
CA ASN A 31 11.09 -1.59 -6.52
C ASN A 31 10.63 -0.89 -5.23
N GLY A 32 10.21 -1.66 -4.22
CA GLY A 32 9.69 -1.14 -2.97
C GLY A 32 8.28 -0.58 -3.10
N THR A 33 7.62 -0.52 -1.94
CA THR A 33 6.33 0.15 -1.75
C THR A 33 6.56 1.52 -1.12
N TYR A 34 5.84 2.53 -1.60
CA TYR A 34 5.93 3.90 -1.09
C TYR A 34 4.57 4.37 -0.61
N VAL A 35 4.53 5.12 0.48
CA VAL A 35 3.34 5.83 0.96
C VAL A 35 3.67 7.31 1.06
N ASN A 36 2.88 8.15 0.41
CA ASN A 36 3.07 9.61 0.34
C ASN A 36 4.51 9.99 -0.08
N GLY A 37 5.10 9.24 -1.01
CA GLY A 37 6.47 9.43 -1.51
C GLY A 37 7.59 8.88 -0.63
N THR A 38 7.27 8.27 0.53
CA THR A 38 8.27 7.68 1.44
C THR A 38 8.31 6.16 1.30
N PRO A 39 9.48 5.52 1.13
CA PRO A 39 9.57 4.06 1.06
C PRO A 39 9.22 3.43 2.41
N VAL A 40 8.39 2.39 2.39
CA VAL A 40 7.93 1.70 3.60
C VAL A 40 8.05 0.18 3.47
N GLN A 41 8.38 -0.49 4.57
CA GLN A 41 8.27 -1.95 4.68
C GLN A 41 6.96 -2.36 5.33
N ALA A 42 6.52 -1.63 6.35
CA ALA A 42 5.21 -1.76 6.97
C ALA A 42 4.75 -0.40 7.51
N LEU A 43 3.51 -0.01 7.26
CA LEU A 43 2.95 1.26 7.74
C LEU A 43 1.43 1.14 7.93
N PRO A 44 0.84 1.68 9.02
CA PRO A 44 -0.60 1.87 9.10
C PRO A 44 -1.06 2.91 8.06
N LEU A 45 -2.12 2.59 7.33
CA LEU A 45 -2.73 3.43 6.31
C LEU A 45 -3.86 4.27 6.90
N THR A 46 -3.86 5.54 6.55
CA THR A 46 -4.94 6.48 6.86
C THR A 46 -5.71 6.81 5.59
N SER A 47 -7.03 6.98 5.71
CA SER A 47 -7.84 7.40 4.55
C SER A 47 -7.31 8.72 3.96
N GLY A 48 -7.04 8.72 2.66
CA GLY A 48 -6.40 9.83 1.95
C GLY A 48 -4.95 9.55 1.55
N ASP A 49 -4.32 8.49 2.07
CA ASP A 49 -2.95 8.14 1.72
C ASP A 49 -2.80 7.74 0.25
N GLU A 50 -1.69 8.16 -0.36
CA GLU A 50 -1.28 7.71 -1.69
C GLU A 50 -0.25 6.59 -1.56
N ILE A 51 -0.61 5.41 -2.04
CA ILE A 51 0.27 4.25 -2.15
C ILE A 51 0.85 4.22 -3.55
N GLN A 52 2.17 4.14 -3.67
CA GLN A 52 2.85 3.93 -4.93
C GLN A 52 3.53 2.56 -4.98
N ILE A 53 3.25 1.82 -6.05
CA ILE A 53 3.77 0.49 -6.36
C ILE A 53 4.30 0.53 -7.80
N GLY A 54 5.62 0.46 -7.94
CA GLY A 54 6.27 0.71 -9.23
C GLY A 54 5.87 2.07 -9.81
N LYS A 55 5.29 2.07 -11.02
CA LYS A 55 4.76 3.28 -11.68
C LYS A 55 3.31 3.64 -11.30
N PHE A 56 2.62 2.78 -10.56
CA PHE A 56 1.20 2.98 -10.23
C PHE A 56 1.06 3.78 -8.94
N ARG A 57 0.13 4.73 -8.94
CA ARG A 57 -0.33 5.46 -7.76
C ARG A 57 -1.77 5.06 -7.46
N LEU A 58 -2.02 4.67 -6.22
CA LEU A 58 -3.28 4.15 -5.70
C LEU A 58 -3.70 5.03 -4.52
N GLY A 59 -4.86 5.66 -4.62
CA GLY A 59 -5.45 6.35 -3.46
C GLY A 59 -6.08 5.33 -2.51
N PHE A 60 -5.75 5.41 -1.23
CA PHE A 60 -6.38 4.64 -0.19
C PHE A 60 -7.54 5.43 0.43
N THR A 61 -8.74 4.89 0.35
CA THR A 61 -9.92 5.45 1.03
C THR A 61 -10.51 4.38 1.91
N CYS A 62 -10.54 4.64 3.21
CA CYS A 62 -11.27 3.83 4.17
C CYS A 62 -12.42 4.67 4.73
N ARG A 63 -13.62 4.09 4.77
CA ARG A 63 -14.73 4.73 5.45
C ARG A 63 -14.45 4.64 6.95
N SER A 64 -13.91 5.71 7.56
CA SER A 64 -13.99 5.84 9.01
C SER A 64 -15.47 5.80 9.34
N GLN A 65 -15.88 4.84 10.15
CA GLN A 65 -17.22 4.86 10.71
C GLN A 65 -17.28 6.14 11.56
N ASP A 66 -17.93 7.16 11.01
CA ASP A 66 -18.33 8.38 11.72
C ASP A 66 -18.94 7.92 13.06
N ARG A 67 -18.35 8.37 14.17
CA ARG A 67 -18.93 8.19 15.49
C ARG A 67 -20.13 9.11 15.66
#